data_AF-A0A5B0DX88-F1
#
_entry.id   AF-A0A5B0DX88-F1
#
_cell.length_a   1.000
_cell.length_b   1.000
_cell.length_c   1.000
_cell.angle_alpha   90.00
_cell.angle_beta   90.00
_cell.angle_gamma   90.00
#
_symmetry.space_group_name_H-M   'P 1'
#
loop_
_entity.id
_entity.type
_entity.pdbx_description
1 polymer ?
#
loop_
_entity_poly.entity_id
_entity_poly.type
_entity_poly.pdbx_seq_one_letter_code
_entity_poly.pdbx_strand_id
1 'polypeptide(L)'
;MNYAALMLSSIGFIGLAFSANAEQSDFHLTYHVERTPSAQLSIETCGEAVMQKARNTGLRSDIQSYPNQLVTVSGGREGSGAFIAQCIAVGDVTVSVVQGIDYESGKGAIGSFADDAFDAVKAAAD
;
A
#
# COMPACT_ATOMS: atom_id res chain seq x y z
N MET A 1 27.03 -70.17 -31.28
CA MET A 1 25.62 -70.04 -30.85
C MET A 1 25.50 -68.78 -29.99
N ASN A 2 25.05 -67.65 -30.58
CA ASN A 2 23.87 -66.86 -30.17
C ASN A 2 23.31 -67.10 -28.75
N TYR A 3 22.86 -66.14 -27.92
CA TYR A 3 22.51 -64.70 -28.05
C TYR A 3 22.41 -64.07 -26.63
N ALA A 4 22.64 -62.74 -26.55
CA ALA A 4 21.92 -61.73 -25.72
C ALA A 4 21.93 -61.87 -24.15
N ALA A 5 21.85 -60.83 -23.33
CA ALA A 5 21.46 -59.44 -23.48
C ALA A 5 22.00 -58.58 -22.31
N LEU A 6 22.33 -57.31 -22.62
CA LEU A 6 22.03 -56.07 -21.88
C LEU A 6 21.73 -56.10 -20.36
N MET A 7 22.41 -55.25 -19.58
CA MET A 7 21.88 -53.92 -19.19
C MET A 7 22.89 -53.14 -18.31
N LEU A 8 23.23 -51.92 -18.74
CA LEU A 8 23.80 -50.87 -17.89
C LEU A 8 22.70 -50.32 -16.96
N SER A 9 23.04 -49.95 -15.73
CA SER A 9 22.15 -49.17 -14.86
C SER A 9 22.96 -48.15 -14.06
N SER A 10 23.11 -46.96 -14.63
CA SER A 10 23.56 -45.74 -13.96
C SER A 10 22.36 -45.07 -13.27
N ILE A 11 22.32 -45.08 -11.93
CA ILE A 11 21.33 -44.32 -11.16
C ILE A 11 21.93 -42.95 -10.84
N GLY A 12 21.53 -41.95 -11.62
CA GLY A 12 21.73 -40.54 -11.27
C GLY A 12 20.70 -40.11 -10.23
N PHE A 13 21.15 -39.77 -9.02
CA PHE A 13 20.32 -39.06 -8.05
C PHE A 13 20.20 -37.59 -8.50
N ILE A 14 19.10 -37.27 -9.18
CA ILE A 14 18.66 -35.88 -9.36
C ILE A 14 18.18 -35.41 -7.98
N GLY A 15 18.99 -34.60 -7.32
CA GLY A 15 18.57 -33.87 -6.13
C GLY A 15 17.38 -32.99 -6.49
N LEU A 16 16.22 -33.31 -5.92
CA LEU A 16 15.04 -32.46 -5.93
C LEU A 16 15.43 -31.15 -5.24
N ALA A 17 15.75 -30.14 -6.03
CA ALA A 17 15.70 -28.77 -5.57
C ALA A 17 14.23 -28.52 -5.21
N PHE A 18 13.91 -28.52 -3.91
CA PHE A 18 12.66 -28.00 -3.42
C PHE A 18 12.64 -26.52 -3.82
N SER A 19 11.86 -26.18 -4.85
CA SER A 19 11.47 -24.80 -5.08
C SER A 19 10.79 -24.34 -3.80
N ALA A 20 11.49 -23.55 -3.00
CA ALA A 20 10.82 -22.73 -2.01
C ALA A 20 9.85 -21.87 -2.81
N ASN A 21 8.55 -22.19 -2.74
CA ASN A 21 7.53 -21.27 -3.21
C ASN A 21 7.81 -19.98 -2.46
N ALA A 22 8.19 -18.92 -3.17
CA ALA A 22 8.12 -17.59 -2.61
C ALA A 22 6.69 -17.47 -2.10
N GLU A 23 6.52 -17.46 -0.78
CA GLU A 23 5.22 -17.32 -0.15
C GLU A 23 4.64 -16.03 -0.74
N GLN A 24 3.63 -16.19 -1.59
CA GLN A 24 2.85 -15.08 -2.10
C GLN A 24 2.08 -14.58 -0.89
N SER A 25 2.76 -13.79 -0.05
CA SER A 25 2.16 -13.18 1.11
C SER A 25 1.12 -12.22 0.58
N ASP A 26 -0.12 -12.70 0.55
CA ASP A 26 -1.26 -11.97 0.05
C ASP A 26 -1.43 -10.69 0.88
N PHE A 27 -1.55 -9.56 0.19
CA PHE A 27 -1.84 -8.27 0.79
C PHE A 27 -3.06 -7.67 0.10
N HIS A 28 -3.75 -6.78 0.80
CA HIS A 28 -4.87 -6.03 0.25
C HIS A 28 -4.50 -4.56 0.09
N LEU A 29 -4.71 -4.02 -1.11
CA LEU A 29 -4.51 -2.61 -1.40
C LEU A 29 -5.86 -1.90 -1.54
N THR A 30 -6.12 -0.95 -0.65
CA THR A 30 -7.17 0.07 -0.85
C THR A 30 -6.52 1.32 -1.42
N TYR A 31 -7.08 1.87 -2.51
CA TYR A 31 -6.48 2.97 -3.25
C TYR A 31 -7.55 3.97 -3.69
N HIS A 32 -7.36 5.25 -3.34
CA HIS A 32 -8.24 6.35 -3.70
C HIS A 32 -7.46 7.51 -4.30
N VAL A 33 -8.08 8.21 -5.25
CA VAL A 33 -7.53 9.44 -5.85
C VAL A 33 -8.65 10.46 -6.02
N GLU A 34 -8.43 11.69 -5.58
CA GLU A 34 -9.33 12.83 -5.82
C GLU A 34 -8.58 14.00 -6.43
N ARG A 35 -9.29 14.82 -7.21
CA ARG A 35 -8.76 16.05 -7.79
C ARG A 35 -9.65 17.21 -7.38
N THR A 36 -9.15 18.03 -6.47
CA THR A 36 -9.91 19.17 -5.93
C THR A 36 -9.26 20.48 -6.39
N PRO A 37 -10.04 21.49 -6.84
CA PRO A 37 -9.50 22.82 -7.06
C PRO A 37 -8.73 23.32 -5.83
N SER A 38 -7.53 23.85 -6.04
CA SER A 38 -6.68 24.37 -4.96
C SER A 38 -7.32 25.53 -4.18
N ALA A 39 -8.27 26.23 -4.81
CA ALA A 39 -9.10 27.25 -4.17
C ALA A 39 -10.09 26.68 -3.12
N GLN A 40 -10.43 25.39 -3.22
CA GLN A 40 -11.30 24.68 -2.30
C GLN A 40 -10.49 23.90 -1.26
N LEU A 41 -9.37 23.30 -1.66
CA LEU A 41 -8.53 22.49 -0.78
C LEU A 41 -7.05 22.70 -1.08
N SER A 42 -6.28 23.18 -0.11
CA SER A 42 -4.81 23.23 -0.22
C SER A 42 -4.16 21.89 0.10
N ILE A 43 -2.90 21.69 -0.32
CA ILE A 43 -2.14 20.48 0.01
C ILE A 43 -1.91 20.33 1.52
N GLU A 44 -1.79 21.45 2.25
CA GLU A 44 -1.63 21.47 3.70
C GLU A 44 -2.91 21.04 4.40
N THR A 45 -4.07 21.58 4.01
CA THR A 45 -5.36 21.18 4.59
C THR A 45 -5.68 19.72 4.28
N CYS A 46 -5.38 19.26 3.06
CA CYS A 46 -5.49 17.85 2.68
C CYS A 46 -4.64 16.95 3.59
N GLY A 47 -3.36 17.28 3.79
CA GLY A 47 -2.47 16.49 4.64
C GLY A 47 -2.90 16.50 6.10
N GLU A 48 -3.33 17.66 6.60
CA GLU A 48 -3.83 17.80 7.97
C GLU A 48 -5.10 16.97 8.21
N ALA A 49 -6.04 16.93 7.25
CA ALA A 49 -7.24 16.11 7.35
C ALA A 49 -6.90 14.61 7.53
N VAL A 50 -5.94 14.10 6.74
CA VAL A 50 -5.47 12.72 6.88
C VAL A 50 -4.74 12.51 8.22
N MET A 51 -3.87 13.45 8.63
CA MET A 51 -3.12 13.35 9.87
C MET A 51 -4.04 13.33 11.10
N GLN A 52 -5.07 14.19 11.12
CA GLN A 52 -6.08 14.20 12.18
C GLN A 52 -6.84 12.88 12.23
N LYS A 53 -7.24 12.34 11.07
CA LYS A 53 -7.89 11.04 11.00
C LYS A 53 -7.00 9.91 11.54
N ALA A 54 -5.71 9.91 11.21
CA ALA A 54 -4.75 8.91 11.69
C ALA A 54 -4.55 9.00 13.21
N ARG A 55 -4.47 10.21 13.77
CA ARG A 55 -4.39 10.44 15.23
C ARG A 55 -5.63 9.91 15.95
N ASN A 56 -6.82 10.15 15.40
CA ASN A 56 -8.09 9.73 15.98
C ASN A 56 -8.28 8.20 15.98
N THR A 57 -7.62 7.49 15.06
CA THR A 57 -7.64 6.02 14.99
C THR A 57 -6.48 5.35 15.75
N GLY A 58 -5.61 6.15 16.39
CA GLY A 58 -4.47 5.67 17.16
C GLY A 58 -3.36 5.04 16.30
N LEU A 59 -3.34 5.31 14.98
CA LEU A 59 -2.27 4.83 14.11
C LEU A 59 -0.99 5.63 14.36
N ARG A 60 0.15 4.93 14.34
CA ARG A 60 1.45 5.62 14.27
C ARG A 60 1.47 6.35 12.94
N SER A 61 1.78 7.64 12.96
CA SER A 61 1.75 8.50 11.77
C SER A 61 2.82 9.57 11.84
N ASP A 62 3.34 9.91 10.68
CA ASP A 62 4.27 11.01 10.47
C ASP A 62 3.85 11.83 9.25
N ILE A 63 4.23 13.11 9.24
CA ILE A 63 3.93 14.05 8.17
C ILE A 63 5.20 14.69 7.66
N GLN A 64 5.38 14.67 6.35
CA GLN A 64 6.47 15.32 5.65
C GLN A 64 5.91 16.33 4.67
N SER A 65 6.39 17.57 4.73
CA SER A 65 5.91 18.67 3.90
C SER A 65 7.02 19.24 3.02
N TYR A 66 6.70 19.41 1.75
CA TYR A 66 7.46 20.13 0.74
C TYR A 66 6.60 21.28 0.23
N PRO A 67 6.84 22.52 0.69
CA PRO A 67 5.98 23.66 0.42
C PRO A 67 5.66 23.84 -1.07
N ASN A 68 4.39 24.08 -1.37
CA ASN A 68 3.84 24.27 -2.72
C ASN A 68 4.04 23.09 -3.68
N GLN A 69 4.40 21.90 -3.20
CA GLN A 69 4.68 20.74 -4.05
C GLN A 69 3.96 19.49 -3.55
N LEU A 70 4.18 19.11 -2.29
CA LEU A 70 3.76 17.82 -1.78
C LEU A 70 3.65 17.84 -0.26
N VAL A 71 2.55 17.31 0.27
CA VAL A 71 2.47 16.85 1.65
C VAL A 71 2.26 15.34 1.63
N THR A 72 3.08 14.61 2.39
CA THR A 72 2.95 13.16 2.56
C THR A 72 2.64 12.84 4.01
N VAL A 73 1.57 12.09 4.24
CA VAL A 73 1.27 11.48 5.55
C VAL A 73 1.47 9.99 5.41
N SER A 74 2.29 9.41 6.27
CA SER A 74 2.54 7.95 6.24
C SER A 74 2.43 7.38 7.63
N GLY A 75 2.09 6.10 7.72
CA GLY A 75 1.87 5.48 9.01
C GLY A 75 1.38 4.06 8.92
N GLY A 76 0.84 3.56 10.03
CA GLY A 76 0.26 2.23 10.07
C GLY A 76 0.28 1.59 11.45
N ARG A 77 0.24 0.27 11.44
CA ARG A 77 0.27 -0.58 12.63
C ARG A 77 1.16 -1.78 12.34
N GLU A 78 2.17 -1.94 13.19
CA GLU A 78 3.14 -3.02 13.11
C GLU A 78 2.44 -4.38 13.05
N GLY A 79 2.85 -5.21 12.08
CA GLY A 79 2.26 -6.52 11.85
C GLY A 79 0.87 -6.54 11.20
N SER A 80 0.20 -5.40 11.02
CA SER A 80 -1.14 -5.34 10.40
C SER A 80 -1.12 -4.66 9.03
N GLY A 81 -0.34 -3.59 8.87
CA GLY A 81 -0.27 -2.88 7.60
C GLY A 81 0.24 -1.45 7.70
N ALA A 82 0.30 -0.79 6.55
CA ALA A 82 0.82 0.57 6.41
C ALA A 82 -0.04 1.39 5.44
N PHE A 83 -0.06 2.71 5.64
CA PHE A 83 -0.71 3.64 4.73
C PHE A 83 0.25 4.74 4.29
N ILE A 84 -0.05 5.30 3.12
CA ILE A 84 0.54 6.53 2.63
C ILE A 84 -0.56 7.37 1.99
N ALA A 85 -0.59 8.65 2.33
CA ALA A 85 -1.40 9.65 1.68
C ALA A 85 -0.51 10.76 1.14
N GLN A 86 -0.76 11.19 -0.09
CA GLN A 86 -0.02 12.24 -0.77
C GLN A 86 -1.00 13.31 -1.25
N CYS A 87 -0.76 14.55 -0.82
CA CYS A 87 -1.46 15.74 -1.30
C CYS A 87 -0.51 16.53 -2.17
N ILE A 88 -0.75 16.54 -3.48
CA ILE A 88 0.19 16.97 -4.51
C ILE A 88 -0.36 18.23 -5.16
N ALA A 89 0.46 19.27 -5.26
CA ALA A 89 0.11 20.47 -6.01
C ALA A 89 0.36 20.23 -7.50
N VAL A 90 -0.69 20.32 -8.31
CA VAL A 90 -0.63 20.14 -9.77
C VAL A 90 -1.39 21.28 -10.44
N GLY A 91 -0.67 22.33 -10.81
CA GLY A 91 -1.29 23.54 -11.37
C GLY A 91 -2.22 24.20 -10.35
N ASP A 92 -3.49 24.38 -10.71
CA ASP A 92 -4.55 24.90 -9.86
C ASP A 92 -5.34 23.81 -9.12
N VAL A 93 -4.85 22.57 -9.09
CA VAL A 93 -5.50 21.41 -8.47
C VAL A 93 -4.63 20.84 -7.36
N THR A 94 -5.26 20.49 -6.25
CA THR A 94 -4.72 19.59 -5.23
C THR A 94 -5.15 18.16 -5.58
N VAL A 95 -4.19 17.30 -5.87
CA VAL A 95 -4.43 15.86 -6.07
C VAL A 95 -4.19 15.15 -4.74
N SER A 96 -5.19 14.45 -4.23
CA SER A 96 -5.00 13.55 -3.09
C SER A 96 -4.90 12.11 -3.58
N VAL A 97 -3.94 11.37 -3.05
CA VAL A 97 -3.78 9.92 -3.27
C VAL A 97 -3.75 9.29 -1.89
N VAL A 98 -4.66 8.36 -1.58
CA VAL A 98 -4.68 7.66 -0.29
C VAL A 98 -4.55 6.17 -0.56
N GLN A 99 -3.53 5.54 0.02
CA GLN A 99 -3.26 4.12 -0.12
C GLN A 99 -3.22 3.48 1.27
N GLY A 100 -3.99 2.41 1.45
CA GLY A 100 -3.92 1.53 2.61
C GLY A 100 -3.48 0.13 2.17
N ILE A 101 -2.47 -0.42 2.83
CA ILE A 101 -1.91 -1.75 2.56
C ILE A 101 -2.13 -2.58 3.82
N ASP A 102 -3.04 -3.53 3.78
CA ASP A 102 -3.18 -4.55 4.81
C ASP A 102 -2.29 -5.75 4.45
N TYR A 103 -1.54 -6.28 5.42
CA TYR A 103 -0.62 -7.42 5.21
C TYR A 103 -1.32 -8.78 5.25
N GLU A 104 -2.63 -8.78 5.02
CA GLU A 104 -3.49 -9.94 4.88
C GLU A 104 -4.25 -9.82 3.55
N SER A 105 -4.81 -10.92 3.04
CA SER A 105 -5.50 -10.95 1.74
C SER A 105 -6.77 -10.12 1.67
N GLY A 106 -7.39 -9.86 2.83
CA GLY A 106 -8.63 -9.10 2.96
C GLY A 106 -8.41 -7.64 3.32
N LYS A 107 -9.42 -6.81 3.05
CA LYS A 107 -9.47 -5.44 3.55
C LYS A 107 -9.54 -5.46 5.07
N GLY A 108 -8.51 -4.93 5.71
CA GLY A 108 -8.38 -4.87 7.15
C GLY A 108 -8.58 -3.44 7.67
N ALA A 109 -8.05 -3.20 8.87
CA ALA A 109 -8.18 -1.90 9.53
C ALA A 109 -7.45 -0.77 8.77
N ILE A 110 -6.40 -1.08 8.01
CA ILE A 110 -5.64 -0.08 7.26
C ILE A 110 -6.39 0.31 5.98
N GLY A 111 -6.97 -0.67 5.28
CA GLY A 111 -7.88 -0.42 4.17
C GLY A 111 -9.13 0.36 4.60
N SER A 112 -9.75 0.01 5.73
CA SER A 112 -10.86 0.80 6.27
C SER A 112 -10.44 2.23 6.62
N PHE A 113 -9.26 2.41 7.22
CA PHE A 113 -8.70 3.74 7.45
C PHE A 113 -8.50 4.53 6.15
N ALA A 114 -8.09 3.89 5.06
CA ALA A 114 -7.89 4.57 3.77
C ALA A 114 -9.20 5.13 3.19
N ASP A 115 -10.33 4.43 3.32
CA ASP A 115 -11.65 4.97 2.95
C ASP A 115 -11.99 6.19 3.82
N ASP A 116 -11.82 6.01 5.13
CA ASP A 116 -12.12 6.98 6.16
C ASP A 116 -11.30 8.28 6.02
N ALA A 117 -10.02 8.15 5.61
CA ALA A 117 -9.14 9.26 5.33
C ALA A 117 -9.50 9.96 4.01
N PHE A 118 -9.93 9.20 3.00
CA PHE A 118 -10.42 9.76 1.74
C PHE A 118 -11.70 10.57 1.96
N ASP A 119 -12.65 10.06 2.74
CA ASP A 119 -13.86 10.80 3.11
C ASP A 119 -13.54 12.08 3.89
N ALA A 120 -12.55 12.04 4.78
CA ALA A 120 -12.08 13.22 5.50
C ALA A 120 -11.46 14.27 4.58
N VAL A 121 -10.70 13.85 3.55
CA VAL A 121 -10.16 14.77 2.54
C VAL A 121 -11.28 15.43 1.74
N LYS A 122 -12.30 14.66 1.33
CA LYS A 122 -13.46 15.21 0.61
C LYS A 122 -14.24 16.20 1.47
N ALA A 123 -14.50 15.87 2.73
CA ALA A 123 -15.19 16.76 3.66
C ALA A 123 -14.41 18.05 3.95
N ALA A 124 -13.08 18.04 3.82
CA ALA A 124 -12.25 19.24 3.99
C ALA A 124 -12.26 20.18 2.77
N ALA A 125 -12.82 19.73 1.63
CA ALA A 125 -12.96 20.52 0.40
C ALA A 125 -14.32 21.23 0.28
N ASP A 126 -15.29 20.87 1.12
CA ASP A 126 -16.64 21.44 1.17
C ASP A 126 -16.68 22.75 2.00
#